data_AF-A0ABC9YH91-F1
#
_entry.id   AF-A0ABC9YH91-F1
#
_cell.length_a   1.000
_cell.length_b   1.000
_cell.length_c   1.000
_cell.angle_alpha   90.00
_cell.angle_beta   90.00
_cell.angle_gamma   90.00
#
_symmetry.space_group_name_H-M   'P 1'
#
loop_
_entity.id
_entity.type
_entity.pdbx_description
1 polymer ?
#
loop_
_entity_poly.entity_id
_entity_poly.type
_entity_poly.pdbx_seq_one_letter_code
_entity_poly.pdbx_strand_id
1 'polypeptide(L)'
;MLANSPFELEDAVTPFVWATEQPGKAKLTELVKVEIKPGAKPVRRKQYPMKLEARVGLEPILNNFLKYGLLQECQSEYNTPILPVKKPHSQEYRLVRDLRAINQIVVDVHPVVPNPYTLLTTIIDSNVYFTVLDLKDAFFYIPLEEQSQKLFAFEWESPTTGWKMQLCWTVLPQGFKNNPTIFGNVLAKELEQWQVNEGSDRAALVGTWPPAMVNPPQAPNMGLEGLR
;
A
#
# COMPACT_ATOMS: atom_id res chain seq x y z
N MET A 1 27.11 11.64 6.23
CA MET A 1 26.96 12.96 5.60
C MET A 1 25.86 12.84 4.57
N LEU A 2 24.63 13.24 4.90
CA LEU A 2 23.53 13.28 3.94
C LEU A 2 23.63 14.63 3.23
N ALA A 3 23.87 14.60 1.92
CA ALA A 3 23.93 15.79 1.09
C ALA A 3 22.56 16.49 1.13
N ASN A 4 22.59 17.79 1.44
CA ASN A 4 21.45 18.66 1.20
C ASN A 4 21.02 18.49 -0.26
N SER A 5 19.73 18.23 -0.48
CA SER A 5 19.13 18.35 -1.81
C SER A 5 19.47 19.74 -2.35
N PRO A 6 20.06 19.88 -3.56
CA PRO A 6 20.26 21.18 -4.15
C PRO A 6 18.91 21.87 -4.27
N PHE A 7 18.80 23.07 -3.72
CA PHE A 7 17.59 23.92 -3.77
C PHE A 7 17.02 24.03 -5.21
N GLU A 8 17.88 23.88 -6.21
CA GLU A 8 17.56 23.89 -7.65
C GLU A 8 16.65 22.74 -8.12
N LEU A 9 16.60 21.59 -7.43
CA LEU A 9 15.79 20.44 -7.84
C LEU A 9 14.31 20.58 -7.45
N GLU A 10 14.01 21.21 -6.32
CA GLU A 10 12.64 21.40 -5.86
C GLU A 10 11.88 22.39 -6.76
N ASP A 11 12.56 23.45 -7.21
CA ASP A 11 12.02 24.46 -8.12
C ASP A 11 11.95 23.99 -9.59
N ALA A 12 12.77 23.01 -9.97
CA ALA A 12 12.81 22.44 -11.33
C ALA A 12 11.73 21.38 -11.58
N VAL A 13 11.10 20.84 -10.53
CA VAL A 13 10.04 19.83 -10.63
C VAL A 13 8.68 20.49 -10.43
N THR A 14 7.68 20.07 -11.21
CA THR A 14 6.31 20.61 -11.08
C THR A 14 5.80 20.45 -9.64
N PRO A 15 5.44 21.55 -8.95
CA PRO A 15 5.19 21.54 -7.51
C PRO A 15 4.10 20.57 -7.04
N PHE A 16 3.14 20.22 -7.90
CA PHE A 16 2.05 19.29 -7.56
C PHE A 16 2.51 17.82 -7.41
N VAL A 17 3.74 17.48 -7.81
CA VAL A 17 4.30 16.12 -7.73
C VAL A 17 4.80 15.81 -6.31
N TRP A 18 5.17 16.84 -5.55
CA TRP A 18 5.64 16.67 -4.19
C TRP A 18 4.49 16.41 -3.21
N ALA A 19 4.72 15.51 -2.25
CA ALA A 19 3.70 15.13 -1.30
C ALA A 19 3.29 16.32 -0.43
N THR A 20 1.99 16.61 -0.41
CA THR A 20 1.40 17.64 0.44
C THR A 20 0.79 17.03 1.70
N GLU A 21 0.07 17.83 2.49
CA GLU A 21 -0.76 17.30 3.59
C GLU A 21 -2.00 16.55 3.10
N GLN A 22 -2.38 16.72 1.83
CA GLN A 22 -3.50 15.99 1.23
C GLN A 22 -2.97 14.65 0.67
N PRO A 23 -3.59 13.51 1.05
CA PRO A 23 -3.24 12.22 0.48
C PRO A 23 -3.44 12.21 -1.05
N GLY A 24 -2.48 11.63 -1.76
CA GLY A 24 -2.62 11.33 -3.18
C GLY A 24 -3.71 10.27 -3.45
N LYS A 25 -4.09 10.13 -4.71
CA LYS A 25 -5.02 9.10 -5.19
C LYS A 25 -4.53 8.56 -6.53
N ALA A 26 -4.47 7.24 -6.67
CA ALA A 26 -4.12 6.62 -7.95
C ALA A 26 -5.26 6.83 -8.96
N LYS A 27 -4.92 7.13 -10.22
CA LYS A 27 -5.91 7.57 -11.22
C LYS A 27 -6.59 6.40 -11.92
N LEU A 28 -5.88 5.32 -12.14
CA LEU A 28 -6.32 4.18 -12.97
C LEU A 28 -6.57 2.91 -12.14
N THR A 29 -6.63 3.05 -10.83
CA THR A 29 -6.70 1.92 -9.91
C THR A 29 -8.14 1.46 -9.69
N GLU A 30 -8.40 0.20 -10.02
CA GLU A 30 -9.62 -0.50 -9.63
C GLU A 30 -9.71 -0.70 -8.11
N LEU A 31 -10.93 -0.82 -7.59
CA LEU A 31 -11.14 -1.11 -6.17
C LEU A 31 -10.55 -2.47 -5.82
N VAL A 32 -9.66 -2.51 -4.82
CA VAL A 32 -9.06 -3.76 -4.37
C VAL A 32 -10.08 -4.56 -3.57
N LYS A 33 -10.35 -5.77 -4.07
CA LYS A 33 -11.09 -6.80 -3.35
C LYS A 33 -10.14 -7.69 -2.55
N VAL A 34 -10.41 -7.87 -1.27
CA VAL A 34 -9.64 -8.72 -0.36
C VAL A 34 -10.45 -9.97 -0.05
N GLU A 35 -9.92 -11.11 -0.48
CA GLU A 35 -10.59 -12.40 -0.28
C GLU A 35 -10.12 -13.09 1.00
N ILE A 36 -11.07 -13.67 1.74
CA ILE A 36 -10.80 -14.50 2.91
C ILE A 36 -10.76 -15.97 2.53
N LYS A 37 -9.95 -16.76 3.24
CA LYS A 37 -9.83 -18.21 3.05
C LYS A 37 -11.19 -18.89 3.29
N PRO A 38 -11.54 -19.92 2.49
CA PRO A 38 -12.78 -20.66 2.69
C PRO A 38 -12.92 -21.18 4.14
N GLY A 39 -14.08 -20.95 4.74
CA GLY A 39 -14.36 -21.37 6.12
C GLY A 39 -13.72 -20.49 7.22
N ALA A 40 -13.01 -19.42 6.87
CA ALA A 40 -12.50 -18.46 7.84
C ALA A 40 -13.63 -17.79 8.62
N LYS A 41 -13.43 -17.61 9.93
CA LYS A 41 -14.36 -16.88 10.80
C LYS A 41 -13.93 -15.42 10.94
N PRO A 42 -14.88 -14.49 11.16
CA PRO A 42 -14.57 -13.10 11.42
C PRO A 42 -13.66 -12.90 12.63
N VAL A 43 -12.66 -12.02 12.49
CA VAL A 43 -11.72 -11.68 13.55
C VAL A 43 -12.35 -10.65 14.47
N ARG A 44 -12.61 -11.00 15.73
CA ARG A 44 -13.24 -10.11 16.73
C ARG A 44 -12.32 -9.88 17.93
N ARG A 45 -11.28 -9.07 17.75
CA ARG A 45 -10.31 -8.74 18.80
C ARG A 45 -10.69 -7.41 19.45
N LYS A 46 -10.85 -7.39 20.77
CA LYS A 46 -11.14 -6.17 21.53
C LYS A 46 -9.98 -5.17 21.45
N GLN A 47 -10.30 -3.88 21.50
CA GLN A 47 -9.28 -2.85 21.65
C GLN A 47 -8.50 -3.05 22.96
N TYR A 48 -7.16 -2.99 22.87
CA TYR A 48 -6.31 -3.00 24.07
C TYR A 48 -6.50 -1.69 24.84
N PRO A 49 -6.41 -1.71 26.19
CA PRO A 49 -6.44 -0.49 26.98
C PRO A 49 -5.38 0.51 26.52
N MET A 50 -5.80 1.75 26.26
CA MET A 50 -4.92 2.84 25.84
C MET A 50 -4.90 3.95 26.89
N LYS A 51 -3.69 4.45 27.18
CA LYS A 51 -3.50 5.64 28.03
C LYS A 51 -4.18 6.86 27.40
N LEU A 52 -4.67 7.78 28.23
CA LEU A 52 -5.29 9.03 27.75
C LEU A 52 -4.34 9.83 26.85
N GLU A 53 -3.07 9.97 27.25
CA GLU A 53 -2.02 10.64 26.46
C GLU A 53 -1.93 10.10 25.03
N ALA A 54 -1.97 8.78 24.88
CA ALA A 54 -1.88 8.13 23.58
C ALA A 54 -3.15 8.37 22.73
N ARG A 55 -4.33 8.39 23.35
CA ARG A 55 -5.58 8.75 22.65
C ARG A 55 -5.54 10.20 22.18
N VAL A 56 -5.11 11.12 23.04
CA VAL A 56 -4.95 12.55 22.67
C VAL A 56 -3.96 12.70 21.51
N GLY A 57 -2.86 11.95 21.52
CA GLY A 57 -1.88 11.96 20.42
C GLY A 57 -2.38 11.35 19.11
N LEU A 58 -3.33 10.42 19.14
CA LEU A 58 -3.90 9.79 17.95
C LEU A 58 -5.10 10.55 17.36
N GLU A 59 -5.84 11.30 18.17
CA GLU A 59 -7.03 12.03 17.73
C GLU A 59 -6.81 12.94 16.51
N PRO A 60 -5.79 13.81 16.43
CA PRO A 60 -5.57 14.63 15.23
C PRO A 60 -5.27 13.78 13.97
N ILE A 61 -4.60 12.64 14.14
CA ILE A 61 -4.28 11.72 13.03
C ILE A 61 -5.57 11.10 12.48
N LEU A 62 -6.42 10.59 13.37
CA LEU A 62 -7.70 10.00 12.99
C LEU A 62 -8.66 11.03 12.39
N ASN A 63 -8.72 12.24 12.94
CA ASN A 63 -9.51 13.33 12.39
C ASN A 63 -9.07 13.70 10.97
N ASN A 64 -7.76 13.72 10.70
CA ASN A 64 -7.25 13.94 9.34
C ASN A 64 -7.63 12.80 8.40
N PHE A 65 -7.53 11.54 8.84
CA PHE A 65 -7.94 10.40 8.04
C PHE A 65 -9.45 10.40 7.73
N LEU A 66 -10.29 10.79 8.69
CA LEU A 66 -11.73 10.98 8.48
C LEU A 66 -12.00 12.14 7.51
N LYS A 67 -11.35 13.29 7.71
CA LYS A 67 -11.48 14.49 6.86
C LYS A 67 -11.16 14.19 5.40
N TYR A 68 -10.11 13.41 5.14
CA TYR A 68 -9.70 13.02 3.78
C TYR A 68 -10.36 11.73 3.29
N GLY A 69 -11.29 11.15 4.05
CA GLY A 69 -12.04 9.97 3.67
C GLY A 69 -11.20 8.69 3.56
N LEU A 70 -10.02 8.63 4.20
CA LEU A 70 -9.21 7.41 4.32
C LEU A 70 -9.79 6.44 5.37
N LEU A 71 -10.50 7.02 6.35
CA LEU A 71 -11.33 6.31 7.30
C LEU A 71 -12.78 6.74 7.15
N GLN A 72 -13.69 5.85 7.51
CA GLN A 72 -15.09 6.17 7.68
C GLN A 72 -15.69 5.38 8.84
N GLU A 73 -16.76 5.89 9.43
CA GLU A 73 -17.57 5.12 10.37
C GLU A 73 -18.18 3.91 9.67
N CYS A 74 -18.24 2.79 10.39
CA CYS A 74 -18.79 1.55 9.84
C CYS A 74 -19.41 0.69 10.92
N GLN A 75 -20.15 -0.33 10.48
CA GLN A 75 -20.58 -1.45 11.31
C GLN A 75 -20.03 -2.73 10.70
N SER A 76 -19.02 -3.29 11.37
CA SER A 76 -18.32 -4.48 10.93
C SER A 76 -18.37 -5.56 12.00
N GLU A 77 -18.52 -6.80 11.56
CA GLU A 77 -18.36 -7.96 12.41
C GLU A 77 -16.90 -8.30 12.70
N TYR A 78 -15.95 -7.61 12.04
CA TYR A 78 -14.52 -7.70 12.29
C TYR A 78 -14.09 -6.59 13.22
N ASN A 79 -13.03 -6.82 14.00
CA ASN A 79 -12.36 -5.79 14.76
C ASN A 79 -10.91 -6.23 15.04
N THR A 80 -9.97 -5.33 14.79
CA THR A 80 -8.57 -5.49 15.23
C THR A 80 -8.13 -4.28 16.04
N PRO A 81 -7.28 -4.45 17.07
CA PRO A 81 -6.85 -3.34 17.91
C PRO A 81 -5.89 -2.40 17.19
N ILE A 82 -5.96 -1.12 17.54
CA ILE A 82 -4.92 -0.11 17.25
C ILE A 82 -3.86 -0.10 18.36
N LEU A 83 -2.64 0.21 17.97
CA LEU A 83 -1.45 0.35 18.80
C LEU A 83 -0.88 1.76 18.61
N PRO A 84 -0.98 2.65 19.60
CA PRO A 84 -0.30 3.94 19.57
C PRO A 84 1.21 3.73 19.75
N VAL A 85 2.01 4.14 18.76
CA VAL A 85 3.47 4.02 18.81
C VAL A 85 4.09 5.41 18.77
N LYS A 86 4.90 5.78 19.78
CA LYS A 86 5.63 7.05 19.75
C LYS A 86 6.70 7.02 18.67
N LYS A 87 6.84 8.11 17.92
CA LYS A 87 7.97 8.32 17.02
C LYS A 87 9.25 8.42 17.86
N PRO A 88 10.38 7.81 17.43
CA PRO A 88 11.66 7.97 18.12
C PRO A 88 11.99 9.45 18.28
N HIS A 89 12.43 9.83 19.48
CA HIS A 89 12.84 11.20 19.81
C HIS A 89 11.76 12.28 19.61
N SER A 90 10.47 11.92 19.60
CA SER A 90 9.35 12.87 19.46
C SER A 90 8.18 12.53 20.40
N GLN A 91 7.34 13.52 20.67
CA GLN A 91 6.06 13.33 21.37
C GLN A 91 4.91 12.93 20.42
N GLU A 92 5.19 12.89 19.12
CA GLU A 92 4.21 12.48 18.13
C GLU A 92 3.97 10.97 18.16
N TYR A 93 2.72 10.60 17.90
CA TYR A 93 2.30 9.21 17.79
C TYR A 93 2.14 8.78 16.33
N ARG A 94 2.18 7.47 16.13
CA ARG A 94 1.76 6.79 14.90
C ARG A 94 0.66 5.80 15.24
N LEU A 95 -0.31 5.72 14.35
CA LEU A 95 -1.35 4.70 14.38
C LEU A 95 -0.80 3.41 13.77
N VAL A 96 -0.58 2.38 14.59
CA VAL A 96 -0.22 1.04 14.11
C VAL A 96 -1.39 0.09 14.31
N ARG A 97 -1.58 -0.83 13.38
CA ARG A 97 -2.68 -1.80 13.40
C ARG A 97 -2.14 -3.20 13.64
N ASP A 98 -2.73 -3.93 14.58
CA ASP A 98 -2.41 -5.35 14.75
C ASP A 98 -3.22 -6.21 13.77
N LEU A 99 -2.77 -6.25 12.52
CA LEU A 99 -3.43 -7.00 11.44
C LEU A 99 -3.03 -8.47 11.38
N ARG A 100 -2.29 -9.00 12.37
CA ARG A 100 -1.79 -10.39 12.32
C ARG A 100 -2.89 -11.42 12.15
N ALA A 101 -3.99 -11.27 12.89
CA ALA A 101 -5.13 -12.18 12.79
C ALA A 101 -5.86 -12.09 11.43
N ILE A 102 -5.97 -10.89 10.86
CA ILE A 102 -6.52 -10.68 9.51
C ILE A 102 -5.59 -11.31 8.46
N ASN A 103 -4.29 -11.06 8.56
CA ASN A 103 -3.28 -11.61 7.67
C ASN A 103 -3.28 -13.15 7.65
N GLN A 104 -3.67 -13.83 8.74
CA GLN A 104 -3.79 -15.29 8.75
C GLN A 104 -4.97 -15.81 7.94
N ILE A 105 -6.10 -15.10 7.95
CA ILE A 105 -7.35 -15.55 7.33
C ILE A 105 -7.53 -15.08 5.89
N VAL A 106 -6.79 -14.06 5.44
CA VAL A 106 -6.84 -13.58 4.06
C VAL A 106 -6.09 -14.53 3.12
N VAL A 107 -6.59 -14.70 1.90
CA VAL A 107 -5.92 -15.48 0.84
C VAL A 107 -4.57 -14.85 0.49
N ASP A 108 -3.56 -15.70 0.33
CA ASP A 108 -2.21 -15.28 -0.04
C ASP A 108 -2.18 -14.91 -1.53
N VAL A 109 -1.62 -13.74 -1.86
CA VAL A 109 -1.35 -13.36 -3.24
C VAL A 109 0.08 -13.75 -3.57
N HIS A 110 0.30 -14.35 -4.74
CA HIS A 110 1.64 -14.73 -5.18
C HIS A 110 2.54 -13.49 -5.26
N PRO A 111 3.70 -13.46 -4.57
CA PRO A 111 4.57 -12.30 -4.56
C PRO A 111 5.23 -12.13 -5.93
N VAL A 112 4.88 -11.04 -6.62
CA VAL A 112 5.49 -10.67 -7.91
C VAL A 112 6.60 -9.63 -7.76
N VAL A 113 6.82 -9.08 -6.56
CA VAL A 113 7.83 -8.05 -6.32
C VAL A 113 9.22 -8.70 -6.36
N PRO A 114 10.07 -8.34 -7.33
CA PRO A 114 11.41 -8.91 -7.41
C PRO A 114 12.27 -8.46 -6.23
N ASN A 115 13.23 -9.31 -5.86
CA ASN A 115 14.23 -8.98 -4.85
C ASN A 115 15.03 -7.74 -5.30
N PRO A 116 15.31 -6.76 -4.41
CA PRO A 116 16.15 -5.59 -4.73
C PRO A 116 17.44 -5.93 -5.48
N TYR A 117 18.14 -7.02 -5.13
CA TYR A 117 19.35 -7.43 -5.85
C TYR A 117 19.07 -7.77 -7.32
N THR A 118 17.98 -8.46 -7.60
CA THR A 118 17.57 -8.77 -8.98
C THR A 118 17.21 -7.50 -9.74
N LEU A 119 16.55 -6.52 -9.10
CA LEU A 119 16.28 -5.22 -9.72
C LEU A 119 17.57 -4.44 -10.01
N LEU A 120 18.54 -4.47 -9.11
CA LEU A 120 19.81 -3.77 -9.33
C LEU A 120 20.60 -4.36 -10.50
N THR A 121 20.49 -5.67 -10.77
CA THR A 121 21.14 -6.29 -11.94
C THR A 121 20.56 -5.85 -13.29
N THR A 122 19.38 -5.23 -13.33
CA THR A 122 18.80 -4.70 -14.57
C THR A 122 19.28 -3.29 -14.89
N ILE A 123 20.03 -2.65 -13.98
CA ILE A 123 20.60 -1.33 -14.21
C ILE A 123 21.78 -1.49 -15.19
N ILE A 124 21.75 -0.73 -16.28
CA ILE A 124 22.82 -0.74 -17.29
C ILE A 124 24.02 0.05 -16.74
N ASP A 125 25.21 -0.57 -16.77
CA ASP A 125 26.46 0.01 -16.27
C ASP A 125 26.88 1.34 -16.93
N SER A 126 26.28 1.68 -18.08
CA SER A 126 26.50 2.95 -18.79
C SER A 126 25.77 4.15 -18.18
N ASN A 127 24.83 3.94 -17.27
CA ASN A 127 24.07 5.03 -16.65
C ASN A 127 24.92 5.73 -15.57
N VAL A 128 25.23 7.01 -15.80
CA VAL A 128 26.10 7.80 -14.90
C VAL A 128 25.30 8.60 -13.86
N TYR A 129 24.02 8.88 -14.15
CA TYR A 129 23.14 9.69 -13.30
C TYR A 129 21.92 8.90 -12.88
N PHE A 130 21.54 9.04 -11.61
CA PHE A 130 20.40 8.35 -11.01
C PHE A 130 19.56 9.33 -10.21
N THR A 131 18.24 9.15 -10.29
CA THR A 131 17.26 9.82 -9.44
C THR A 131 16.49 8.77 -8.67
N VAL A 132 16.38 8.94 -7.35
CA VAL A 132 15.60 8.05 -6.49
C VAL A 132 14.41 8.83 -5.95
N LEU A 133 13.21 8.31 -6.20
CA LEU A 133 11.95 8.86 -5.70
C LEU A 133 11.32 7.87 -4.72
N ASP A 134 10.95 8.37 -3.55
CA ASP A 134 10.19 7.60 -2.56
C ASP A 134 8.76 8.13 -2.47
N LEU A 135 7.78 7.24 -2.61
CA LEU A 135 6.37 7.59 -2.63
C LEU A 135 5.80 7.62 -1.21
N LYS A 136 5.49 8.80 -0.71
CA LYS A 136 4.93 8.99 0.63
C LYS A 136 3.52 8.41 0.75
N ASP A 137 3.30 7.56 1.75
CA ASP A 137 1.99 6.99 2.09
C ASP A 137 1.30 6.24 0.93
N ALA A 138 2.09 5.63 0.05
CA ALA A 138 1.64 5.14 -1.25
C ALA A 138 0.48 4.12 -1.19
N PHE A 139 0.35 3.34 -0.11
CA PHE A 139 -0.77 2.41 0.06
C PHE A 139 -2.12 3.13 0.20
N PHE A 140 -2.15 4.34 0.75
CA PHE A 140 -3.38 5.13 0.87
C PHE A 140 -3.90 5.61 -0.50
N TYR A 141 -3.12 5.47 -1.56
CA TYR A 141 -3.56 5.84 -2.90
C TYR A 141 -4.46 4.77 -3.53
N ILE A 142 -4.50 3.56 -2.96
CA ILE A 142 -5.19 2.40 -3.50
C ILE A 142 -6.50 2.17 -2.72
N PRO A 143 -7.67 2.42 -3.34
CA PRO A 143 -8.96 2.25 -2.68
C PRO A 143 -9.36 0.77 -2.52
N LEU A 144 -10.11 0.49 -1.47
CA LEU A 144 -10.71 -0.81 -1.17
C LEU A 144 -12.17 -0.86 -1.61
N GLU A 145 -12.60 -2.03 -2.07
CA GLU A 145 -14.03 -2.34 -2.25
C GLU A 145 -14.77 -2.30 -0.91
N GLU A 146 -15.99 -1.77 -0.88
CA GLU A 146 -16.79 -1.54 0.33
C GLU A 146 -16.88 -2.76 1.26
N GLN A 147 -17.06 -3.96 0.71
CA GLN A 147 -17.09 -5.19 1.51
C GLN A 147 -15.74 -5.50 2.16
N SER A 148 -14.65 -5.24 1.44
CA SER A 148 -13.28 -5.45 1.89
C SER A 148 -12.86 -4.44 2.97
N GLN A 149 -13.42 -3.23 2.95
CA GLN A 149 -13.17 -2.21 3.98
C GLN A 149 -13.54 -2.70 5.39
N LYS A 150 -14.62 -3.48 5.51
CA LYS A 150 -15.09 -4.04 6.78
C LYS A 150 -14.05 -4.93 7.46
N LEU A 151 -13.18 -5.60 6.70
CA LEU A 151 -12.13 -6.47 7.23
C LEU A 151 -11.12 -5.72 8.12
N PHE A 152 -10.93 -4.43 7.86
CA PHE A 152 -9.89 -3.62 8.50
C PHE A 152 -10.41 -2.74 9.64
N ALA A 153 -11.62 -3.04 10.12
CA ALA A 153 -12.33 -2.26 11.12
C ALA A 153 -11.62 -2.19 12.50
N PHE A 154 -11.85 -1.10 13.21
CA PHE A 154 -11.47 -0.94 14.62
C PHE A 154 -12.33 -0.01 15.43
N GLU A 155 -12.39 -0.32 16.71
CA GLU A 155 -12.94 0.55 17.73
C GLU A 155 -12.04 1.77 17.97
N TRP A 156 -12.66 2.93 18.04
CA TRP A 156 -12.07 4.19 18.48
C TRP A 156 -12.96 4.84 19.54
N GLU A 157 -12.32 5.41 20.57
CA GLU A 157 -12.98 6.21 21.60
C GLU A 157 -12.31 7.58 21.66
N SER A 158 -13.01 8.63 21.25
CA SER A 158 -12.47 9.99 21.27
C SER A 158 -12.17 10.43 22.70
N PRO A 159 -10.95 10.92 23.00
CA PRO A 159 -10.63 11.46 24.31
C PRO A 159 -11.34 12.80 24.59
N THR A 160 -11.74 13.56 23.57
CA THR A 160 -12.48 14.83 23.75
C THR A 160 -13.96 14.61 24.03
N THR A 161 -14.63 13.73 23.27
CA THR A 161 -16.09 13.55 23.35
C THR A 161 -16.52 12.35 24.18
N GLY A 162 -15.62 11.38 24.38
CA GLY A 162 -15.94 10.08 24.97
C GLY A 162 -16.76 9.16 24.06
N TRP A 163 -17.07 9.59 22.82
CA TRP A 163 -17.87 8.79 21.90
C TRP A 163 -17.07 7.59 21.39
N LYS A 164 -17.70 6.41 21.48
CA LYS A 164 -17.20 5.13 20.96
C LYS A 164 -17.84 4.82 19.62
N MET A 165 -17.01 4.53 18.64
CA MET A 165 -17.41 4.18 17.28
C MET A 165 -16.51 3.09 16.72
N GLN A 166 -16.92 2.51 15.60
CA GLN A 166 -16.08 1.65 14.80
C GLN A 166 -15.75 2.34 13.48
N LEU A 167 -14.46 2.33 13.13
CA LEU A 167 -13.93 2.93 11.91
C LEU A 167 -13.39 1.84 10.98
N CYS A 168 -13.59 2.01 9.69
CA CYS A 168 -13.07 1.16 8.63
C CYS A 168 -12.17 1.97 7.69
N TRP A 169 -11.13 1.33 7.17
CA TRP A 169 -10.28 1.92 6.13
C TRP A 169 -10.97 1.82 4.77
N THR A 170 -10.98 2.92 4.02
CA THR A 170 -11.49 3.00 2.64
C THR A 170 -10.42 2.71 1.60
N VAL A 171 -9.16 2.66 2.04
CA VAL A 171 -7.93 2.45 1.25
C VAL A 171 -7.09 1.36 1.90
N LEU A 172 -6.05 0.86 1.22
CA LEU A 172 -5.18 -0.17 1.80
C LEU A 172 -4.50 0.32 3.10
N PRO A 173 -4.74 -0.33 4.25
CA PRO A 173 -4.11 0.07 5.50
C PRO A 173 -2.68 -0.43 5.60
N GLN A 174 -1.85 0.30 6.35
CA GLN A 174 -0.50 -0.16 6.68
C GLN A 174 -0.54 -1.45 7.52
N GLY A 175 0.38 -2.38 7.26
CA GLY A 175 0.50 -3.66 7.96
C GLY A 175 -0.27 -4.83 7.33
N PHE A 176 -1.00 -4.61 6.23
CA PHE A 176 -1.65 -5.68 5.48
C PHE A 176 -0.62 -6.45 4.62
N LYS A 177 -0.61 -7.78 4.74
CA LYS A 177 0.47 -8.63 4.19
C LYS A 177 0.61 -8.57 2.65
N ASN A 178 -0.49 -8.36 1.92
CA ASN A 178 -0.47 -8.40 0.46
C ASN A 178 -0.16 -7.02 -0.15
N ASN A 179 -0.01 -5.96 0.67
CA ASN A 179 0.23 -4.60 0.19
C ASN A 179 1.40 -4.48 -0.80
N PRO A 180 2.60 -5.03 -0.54
CA PRO A 180 3.73 -4.86 -1.45
C PRO A 180 3.43 -5.36 -2.87
N THR A 181 2.82 -6.54 -2.96
CA THR A 181 2.43 -7.16 -4.23
C THR A 181 1.34 -6.36 -4.94
N ILE A 182 0.28 -5.99 -4.22
CA ILE A 182 -0.84 -5.23 -4.80
C ILE A 182 -0.33 -3.87 -5.32
N PHE A 183 0.48 -3.18 -4.51
CA PHE A 183 1.06 -1.90 -4.87
C PHE A 183 1.99 -2.02 -6.08
N GLY A 184 2.87 -3.03 -6.10
CA GLY A 184 3.77 -3.26 -7.24
C GLY A 184 3.02 -3.49 -8.56
N ASN A 185 1.93 -4.27 -8.53
CA ASN A 185 1.09 -4.50 -9.71
C ASN A 185 0.37 -3.22 -10.16
N VAL A 186 -0.17 -2.43 -9.24
CA VAL A 186 -0.85 -1.17 -9.55
C VAL A 186 0.15 -0.18 -10.16
N LEU A 187 1.32 -0.01 -9.53
CA LEU A 187 2.35 0.90 -10.00
C LEU A 187 2.87 0.48 -11.37
N ALA A 188 3.11 -0.81 -11.62
CA ALA A 188 3.52 -1.31 -12.92
C ALA A 188 2.50 -0.96 -14.01
N LYS A 189 1.20 -1.20 -13.78
CA LYS A 189 0.13 -0.85 -14.73
C LYS A 189 0.03 0.65 -15.00
N GLU A 190 0.16 1.48 -13.97
CA GLU A 190 0.13 2.95 -14.13
C GLU A 190 1.33 3.43 -14.94
N LEU A 191 2.51 2.80 -14.78
CA LEU A 191 3.73 3.12 -15.53
C LEU A 191 3.76 2.54 -16.94
N GLU A 192 3.09 1.42 -17.23
CA GLU A 192 2.95 0.87 -18.58
C GLU A 192 2.24 1.83 -19.53
N GLN A 193 1.28 2.61 -19.02
CA GLN A 193 0.57 3.63 -19.79
C GLN A 193 1.41 4.89 -20.02
N TRP A 194 2.53 5.02 -19.32
CA TRP A 194 3.47 6.12 -19.52
C TRP A 194 4.28 5.88 -20.80
N GLN A 195 3.69 6.26 -21.94
CA GLN A 195 4.43 6.40 -23.18
C GLN A 195 5.31 7.64 -23.09
N VAL A 196 6.63 7.45 -23.19
CA VAL A 196 7.56 8.55 -23.44
C VAL A 196 7.17 9.13 -24.81
N ASN A 197 6.71 10.39 -24.83
CA ASN A 197 6.46 11.09 -26.08
C ASN A 197 7.73 11.01 -26.95
N GLU A 198 7.61 10.41 -28.13
CA GLU A 198 8.71 10.21 -29.07
C GLU A 198 9.29 11.57 -29.49
N GLY A 199 10.37 11.98 -28.81
CA GLY A 199 11.12 13.21 -29.08
C GLY A 199 12.52 13.22 -28.48
N SER A 200 12.83 12.32 -27.56
CA SER A 200 14.19 12.11 -27.05
C SER A 200 14.50 10.61 -26.99
N ASP A 201 15.39 10.19 -27.88
CA ASP A 201 16.11 8.91 -27.98
C ASP A 201 15.47 7.65 -27.35
N ARG A 202 14.83 6.85 -28.21
CA ARG A 202 14.33 5.49 -27.90
C ARG A 202 15.44 4.48 -27.57
N ALA A 203 16.72 4.86 -27.63
CA ALA A 203 17.84 3.93 -27.45
C ALA A 203 18.24 3.68 -25.98
N ALA A 204 17.75 4.47 -25.01
CA ALA A 204 18.25 4.40 -23.63
C ALA A 204 17.30 3.76 -22.61
N LEU A 205 16.03 3.48 -22.95
CA LEU A 205 15.01 3.12 -21.94
C LEU A 205 14.32 1.77 -22.13
N VAL A 206 14.61 1.03 -23.21
CA VAL A 206 14.04 -0.32 -23.39
C VAL A 206 15.10 -1.36 -23.01
N GLY A 207 15.34 -1.48 -21.70
CA GLY A 207 15.70 -2.77 -21.14
C GLY A 207 14.48 -3.68 -21.33
N THR A 208 14.51 -4.52 -22.37
CA THR A 208 13.43 -5.44 -22.70
C THR A 208 13.02 -6.25 -21.48
N TRP A 209 11.75 -6.12 -21.06
CA TRP A 209 11.17 -7.03 -20.07
C TRP A 209 11.35 -8.48 -20.53
N PRO A 210 11.75 -9.43 -19.66
CA PRO A 210 11.85 -10.83 -20.07
C PRO A 210 10.47 -11.35 -20.51
N PRO A 211 10.37 -12.12 -21.61
CA PRO A 211 9.09 -12.55 -22.22
C PRO A 211 8.18 -13.40 -21.32
N ALA A 212 8.61 -13.75 -20.11
CA ALA A 212 7.96 -14.73 -19.24
C ALA A 212 6.73 -14.20 -18.48
N MET A 213 6.42 -12.89 -18.55
CA MET A 213 5.27 -12.31 -17.83
C MET A 213 4.02 -12.05 -18.68
N VAL A 214 4.05 -12.32 -19.99
CA VAL A 214 2.93 -11.99 -20.89
C VAL A 214 2.05 -13.21 -21.25
N ASN A 215 2.49 -14.45 -21.01
CA ASN A 215 1.65 -15.63 -21.19
C ASN A 215 1.99 -16.74 -20.19
N PRO A 216 1.00 -17.32 -19.45
CA PRO A 216 1.24 -18.55 -18.70
C PRO A 216 1.59 -19.69 -19.68
N PRO A 217 2.52 -20.59 -19.34
CA PRO A 217 2.85 -21.72 -20.21
C PRO A 217 1.61 -22.58 -20.42
N GLN A 218 1.20 -22.76 -21.69
CA GLN A 218 0.25 -23.79 -22.05
C GLN A 218 0.87 -25.14 -21.70
N ALA A 219 0.16 -25.93 -20.90
CA ALA A 219 0.55 -27.30 -20.59
C ALA A 219 0.73 -28.09 -21.90
N PRO A 220 1.82 -28.87 -22.06
CA PRO A 220 1.95 -29.72 -23.23
C PRO A 220 0.82 -30.75 -23.23
N ASN A 221 0.10 -30.85 -24.36
CA ASN A 221 -0.78 -31.97 -24.67
C ASN A 221 0.05 -33.26 -24.61
N MET A 222 -0.02 -34.00 -23.51
CA MET A 222 0.40 -35.39 -23.50
C MET A 222 -0.62 -36.18 -24.32
N GLY A 223 -0.28 -36.41 -25.58
CA GLY A 223 -0.90 -37.45 -26.39
C GLY A 223 -0.73 -38.79 -25.67
N LEU A 224 -1.85 -39.43 -25.38
CA LEU A 224 -1.90 -40.84 -25.00
C LEU A 224 -1.60 -41.67 -26.24
N GLU A 225 -0.32 -41.80 -26.60
CA GLU A 225 0.13 -42.84 -27.53
C GLU A 225 1.37 -43.52 -26.97
N GLY A 226 1.21 -44.82 -26.66
CA GLY A 226 2.30 -45.77 -26.76
C GLY A 226 3.03 -46.18 -25.48
N LEU A 227 2.33 -46.82 -24.54
CA LEU A 227 2.93 -47.89 -23.74
C LEU A 227 1.92 -49.05 -23.62
N ARG A 228 2.08 -50.03 -24.52
CA ARG A 228 1.83 -51.45 -24.27
C ARG A 228 3.12 -52.05 -23.73
#